data_AF-A0A257WYH3-F1
#
_entry.id   AF-A0A257WYH3-F1
#
_cell.length_a   1.000
_cell.length_b   1.000
_cell.length_c   1.000
_cell.angle_alpha   90.00
_cell.angle_beta   90.00
_cell.angle_gamma   90.00
#
_symmetry.space_group_name_H-M   'P 1'
#
loop_
_entity.id
_entity.type
_entity.pdbx_description
1 polymer ?
#
loop_
_entity_poly.entity_id
_entity_poly.type
_entity_poly.pdbx_seq_one_letter_code
_entity_poly.pdbx_strand_id
1 'polypeptide(L)'
;MHGDLWHGNSGVDADGRPTVFDAAVHYGDREADFALAEMFGGFPTAMYATYLQCAPLHPNASSRRGLYRLYHLLNHYNLHGTSYLRETERTAARLLSELV
;
A
#
# COMPACT_ATOMS: atom_id res chain seq x y z
N MET A 1 -0.20 -3.29 -11.66
CA MET A 1 -0.57 -3.28 -10.23
C MET A 1 -2.07 -3.11 -10.11
N HIS A 2 -2.66 -3.58 -9.02
CA HIS A 2 -4.08 -3.41 -8.71
C HIS A 2 -4.40 -1.92 -8.48
N GLY A 3 -3.51 -1.18 -7.81
CA GLY A 3 -3.58 0.27 -7.64
C GLY A 3 -4.40 0.73 -6.45
N ASP A 4 -5.28 -0.12 -5.92
CA ASP A 4 -6.02 0.12 -4.69
C ASP A 4 -6.12 -1.16 -3.84
N LEU A 5 -5.00 -1.88 -3.67
CA LEU A 5 -4.98 -3.16 -2.96
C LEU A 5 -4.92 -2.98 -1.44
N TRP A 6 -6.04 -3.21 -0.77
CA TRP A 6 -6.12 -3.29 0.69
C TRP A 6 -7.21 -4.29 1.10
N HIS A 7 -7.34 -4.57 2.40
CA HIS A 7 -8.28 -5.58 2.90
C HIS A 7 -9.72 -5.35 2.43
N GLY A 8 -10.19 -4.10 2.36
CA GLY A 8 -11.54 -3.76 1.90
C GLY A 8 -11.81 -4.09 0.43
N ASN A 9 -10.77 -4.18 -0.40
CA ASN A 9 -10.83 -4.50 -1.83
C ASN A 9 -10.42 -5.94 -2.12
N SER A 10 -10.57 -6.82 -1.12
CA SER A 10 -10.22 -8.23 -1.19
C SER A 10 -11.26 -9.08 -0.48
N GLY A 11 -11.39 -10.32 -0.91
CA GLY A 11 -12.33 -11.27 -0.32
C GLY A 11 -12.07 -12.69 -0.77
N VAL A 12 -13.04 -13.54 -0.46
CA VAL A 12 -13.05 -14.95 -0.85
C VAL A 12 -14.37 -15.20 -1.58
N ASP A 13 -14.30 -15.79 -2.78
CA ASP A 13 -15.49 -16.11 -3.55
C ASP A 13 -16.26 -17.31 -2.97
N ALA A 14 -17.38 -17.68 -3.60
CA ALA A 14 -18.21 -18.80 -3.17
C ALA A 14 -17.50 -20.16 -3.22
N ASP A 15 -16.42 -20.28 -4.00
CA ASP A 15 -15.60 -21.49 -4.13
C ASP A 15 -14.39 -21.50 -3.18
N GLY A 16 -14.26 -20.49 -2.31
CA GLY A 16 -13.12 -20.39 -1.39
C GLY A 16 -11.86 -19.79 -2.01
N ARG A 17 -11.94 -19.17 -3.20
CA ARG A 17 -10.78 -18.59 -3.88
C ARG A 17 -10.55 -17.13 -3.48
N PRO A 18 -9.29 -16.74 -3.18
CA PRO A 18 -8.95 -15.33 -2.98
C PRO A 18 -9.30 -14.50 -4.21
N THR A 19 -10.01 -13.40 -3.99
CA THR A 19 -10.48 -12.49 -5.03
C THR A 19 -10.13 -11.05 -4.65
N VAL A 20 -9.80 -10.23 -5.65
CA VAL A 20 -9.57 -8.78 -5.50
C VAL A 20 -10.53 -8.04 -6.42
N PHE A 21 -10.97 -6.86 -6.01
CA PHE A 21 -11.98 -6.06 -6.71
C PHE A 21 -11.74 -4.56 -6.49
N ASP A 22 -12.50 -3.71 -7.21
CA ASP A 22 -12.39 -2.23 -7.13
C ASP A 22 -10.99 -1.69 -7.45
N ALA A 23 -10.40 -2.19 -8.55
CA ALA A 23 -9.05 -1.86 -8.95
C ALA A 23 -8.89 -0.46 -9.58
N ALA A 24 -7.75 0.19 -9.30
CA ALA A 24 -7.25 1.40 -9.95
C ALA A 24 -6.05 1.07 -10.86
N VAL A 25 -6.29 0.20 -11.84
CA VAL A 25 -5.25 -0.51 -12.59
C VAL A 25 -4.34 0.43 -13.38
N HIS A 26 -3.04 0.22 -13.23
CA HIS A 26 -2.01 0.80 -14.09
C HIS A 26 -0.73 -0.04 -14.07
N TYR A 27 0.19 0.25 -14.99
CA TYR A 27 1.55 -0.28 -14.97
C TYR A 27 2.41 0.59 -14.05
N GLY A 28 3.03 -0.03 -13.05
CA GLY A 28 3.79 0.67 -12.01
C GLY A 28 4.58 -0.31 -11.15
N ASP A 29 5.27 0.23 -10.13
CA ASP A 29 6.04 -0.58 -9.19
C ASP A 29 5.10 -1.37 -8.26
N ARG A 30 5.29 -2.69 -8.20
CA ARG A 30 4.53 -3.60 -7.33
C ARG A 30 4.68 -3.28 -5.84
N GLU A 31 5.77 -2.61 -5.45
CA GLU A 31 5.98 -2.16 -4.07
C GLU A 31 4.90 -1.16 -3.62
N ALA A 32 4.23 -0.48 -4.55
CA ALA A 32 3.15 0.44 -4.24
C ALA A 32 1.86 -0.27 -3.77
N ASP A 33 1.46 -1.37 -4.42
CA ASP A 33 0.36 -2.23 -3.93
C ASP A 33 0.67 -2.77 -2.52
N PHE A 34 1.94 -3.11 -2.28
CA PHE A 34 2.40 -3.60 -0.98
C PHE A 34 2.29 -2.53 0.12
N ALA A 35 2.62 -1.28 -0.20
CA ALA A 35 2.56 -0.18 0.75
C ALA A 35 1.12 0.18 1.15
N LEU A 36 0.17 0.12 0.22
CA LEU A 36 -1.25 0.31 0.54
C LEU A 36 -1.82 -0.87 1.33
N ALA A 37 -1.46 -2.09 0.94
CA ALA A 37 -1.92 -3.32 1.59
C ALA A 37 -1.65 -3.32 3.10
N GLU A 38 -0.52 -2.75 3.53
CA GLU A 38 -0.12 -2.65 4.95
C GLU A 38 -0.84 -1.52 5.73
N MET A 39 -1.47 -0.54 5.07
CA MET A 39 -1.91 0.71 5.69
C MET A 39 -3.15 0.57 6.59
N PHE A 40 -4.00 -0.43 6.35
CA PHE A 40 -5.30 -0.59 7.03
C PHE A 40 -5.43 -1.97 7.71
N GLY A 41 -4.45 -2.33 8.52
CA GLY A 41 -4.43 -3.58 9.28
C GLY A 41 -3.75 -4.76 8.56
N GLY A 42 -3.40 -4.61 7.30
CA GLY A 42 -2.61 -5.61 6.57
C GLY A 42 -3.38 -6.86 6.15
N PHE A 43 -2.68 -7.72 5.43
CA PHE A 43 -3.06 -9.11 5.20
C PHE A 43 -2.36 -10.04 6.21
N PRO A 44 -2.77 -11.32 6.31
CA PRO A 44 -2.04 -12.29 7.10
C PRO A 44 -0.56 -12.37 6.70
N THR A 45 0.35 -12.44 7.67
CA THR A 45 1.80 -12.49 7.45
C THR A 45 2.24 -13.58 6.46
N ALA A 46 1.51 -14.69 6.42
CA ALA A 46 1.75 -15.78 5.48
C ALA A 46 1.63 -15.33 4.01
N MET A 47 0.67 -14.44 3.68
CA MET A 47 0.52 -13.92 2.33
C MET A 47 1.79 -13.18 1.88
N TYR A 48 2.27 -12.26 2.73
CA TYR A 48 3.48 -11.50 2.45
C TYR A 48 4.71 -12.39 2.33
N ALA A 49 4.86 -13.39 3.22
CA ALA A 49 5.97 -14.34 3.16
C ALA A 49 5.99 -15.12 1.84
N THR A 50 4.84 -15.65 1.40
CA THR A 50 4.72 -16.37 0.12
C THR A 50 4.97 -15.44 -1.07
N TYR A 51 4.45 -14.22 -1.05
CA TYR A 51 4.70 -13.25 -2.11
C TYR A 51 6.19 -12.95 -2.28
N LEU A 52 6.90 -12.75 -1.17
CA LEU A 52 8.33 -12.45 -1.15
C LEU A 52 9.21 -13.61 -1.62
N GLN A 53 8.74 -14.86 -1.51
CA GLN A 53 9.42 -16.02 -2.08
C GLN A 53 9.38 -16.01 -3.61
N CYS A 54 8.26 -15.58 -4.20
CA CYS A 54 8.08 -15.52 -5.66
C CYS A 54 8.70 -14.26 -6.26
N ALA A 55 8.60 -13.12 -5.56
CA ALA A 55 9.05 -11.82 -6.03
C ALA A 55 9.71 -11.03 -4.88
N PRO A 56 10.99 -11.31 -4.56
CA PRO A 56 11.73 -10.62 -3.51
C PRO A 56 11.75 -9.11 -3.76
N LEU A 57 11.44 -8.28 -2.76
CA LEU A 57 11.52 -6.83 -2.89
C LEU A 57 12.96 -6.38 -3.10
N HIS A 58 13.13 -5.22 -3.71
CA HIS A 58 14.45 -4.62 -3.82
C HIS A 58 15.01 -4.30 -2.41
N PRO A 59 16.33 -4.35 -2.19
CA PRO A 59 16.93 -4.06 -0.87
C PRO A 59 16.49 -2.72 -0.27
N ASN A 60 16.29 -1.70 -1.11
CA ASN A 60 15.86 -0.36 -0.71
C ASN A 60 14.33 -0.15 -0.72
N ALA A 61 13.51 -1.21 -0.76
CA ALA A 61 12.06 -1.08 -0.78
C ALA A 61 11.50 -0.36 0.46
N SER A 62 12.17 -0.49 1.61
CA SER A 62 11.80 0.20 2.84
C SER A 62 11.79 1.73 2.68
N SER A 63 12.80 2.29 2.00
CA SER A 63 12.89 3.73 1.73
C SER A 63 11.76 4.21 0.81
N ARG A 64 11.38 3.42 -0.21
CA ARG A 64 10.28 3.77 -1.13
C ARG A 64 8.90 3.57 -0.53
N ARG A 65 8.74 2.69 0.46
CA ARG A 65 7.45 2.42 1.11
C ARG A 65 6.79 3.68 1.65
N GLY A 66 7.59 4.57 2.27
CA GLY A 66 7.08 5.85 2.75
C GLY A 66 6.51 6.72 1.63
N LEU A 67 7.19 6.76 0.49
CA LEU A 67 6.77 7.51 -0.70
C LEU A 67 5.47 6.96 -1.28
N TYR A 68 5.35 5.64 -1.45
CA TYR A 68 4.12 5.02 -1.94
C TYR A 68 2.95 5.22 -0.97
N ARG A 69 3.21 5.16 0.34
CA ARG A 69 2.18 5.45 1.35
C ARG A 69 1.71 6.90 1.31
N LEU A 70 2.61 7.85 1.03
CA LEU A 70 2.27 9.27 0.95
C LEU A 70 1.21 9.54 -0.13
N TYR A 71 1.28 8.87 -1.28
CA TYR A 71 0.26 8.98 -2.34
C TYR A 71 -1.13 8.63 -1.80
N HIS A 72 -1.28 7.50 -1.11
CA HIS A 72 -2.57 7.09 -0.57
C HIS A 72 -3.05 7.95 0.59
N LEU A 73 -2.14 8.46 1.43
CA LEU A 73 -2.46 9.41 2.49
C LEU A 73 -3.01 10.73 1.92
N LEU A 74 -2.39 11.26 0.87
CA LEU A 74 -2.89 12.44 0.15
C LEU A 74 -4.26 12.17 -0.48
N ASN A 75 -4.44 11.01 -1.11
CA ASN A 75 -5.73 10.60 -1.67
C ASN A 75 -6.83 10.55 -0.59
N HIS A 76 -6.55 9.91 0.55
CA HIS A 76 -7.51 9.83 1.66
C HIS A 76 -7.77 11.19 2.31
N TYR A 77 -6.77 12.07 2.40
CA TYR A 77 -6.96 13.44 2.82
C TYR A 77 -7.92 14.19 1.89
N ASN A 78 -7.74 14.06 0.57
CA ASN A 78 -8.60 14.70 -0.42
C ASN A 78 -10.05 14.19 -0.37
N LEU A 79 -10.25 12.88 -0.14
CA LEU A 79 -11.58 12.25 -0.18
C LEU A 79 -12.32 12.24 1.16
N HIS A 80 -11.60 12.17 2.28
CA HIS A 80 -12.16 11.94 3.62
C HIS A 80 -11.79 13.02 4.64
N GLY A 81 -10.94 13.98 4.25
CA GLY A 81 -10.68 15.18 5.03
C GLY A 81 -9.59 15.04 6.10
N THR A 82 -9.65 15.93 7.09
CA THR A 82 -8.53 16.30 7.97
C THR A 82 -8.05 15.20 8.91
N SER A 83 -8.79 14.09 9.07
CA SER A 83 -8.34 12.93 9.84
C SER A 83 -7.02 12.35 9.33
N TYR A 84 -6.74 12.49 8.03
CA TYR A 84 -5.50 12.02 7.39
C TYR A 84 -4.38 13.07 7.33
N LEU A 85 -4.68 14.33 7.65
CA LEU A 85 -3.73 15.45 7.47
C LEU A 85 -2.45 15.26 8.29
N ARG A 86 -2.59 14.99 9.59
CA ARG A 86 -1.43 14.83 10.50
C ARG A 86 -0.49 13.73 10.04
N GLU A 87 -1.02 12.58 9.61
CA GLU A 87 -0.19 11.48 9.16
C GLU A 87 0.48 11.76 7.80
N THR A 88 -0.23 12.48 6.92
CA THR A 88 0.30 12.96 5.64
C THR A 88 1.50 13.88 5.87
N GLU A 89 1.36 14.92 6.69
CA GLU A 89 2.43 15.87 7.01
C GLU A 89 3.63 15.17 7.66
N ARG A 90 3.39 14.28 8.62
CA ARG A 90 4.45 13.50 9.27
C ARG A 90 5.22 12.64 8.27
N THR A 91 4.52 11.99 7.34
CA THR A 91 5.14 11.14 6.33
C THR A 91 5.97 11.97 5.35
N ALA A 92 5.43 13.11 4.89
CA ALA A 92 6.15 14.02 4.02
C ALA A 92 7.40 14.61 4.68
N ALA A 93 7.29 15.08 5.93
CA ALA A 93 8.42 15.61 6.68
C ALA A 93 9.54 14.57 6.88
N ARG A 94 9.18 13.31 7.18
CA ARG A 94 10.16 12.22 7.27
C ARG A 94 10.89 12.00 5.95
N LEU A 95 10.17 11.92 4.83
CA LEU A 95 10.77 11.73 3.51
C LEU A 95 11.71 12.89 3.15
N LEU A 96 11.36 14.14 3.49
CA LEU A 96 12.23 15.29 3.28
C LEU A 96 13.52 15.20 4.11
N SER A 97 13.44 14.70 5.35
CA SER A 97 14.63 14.54 6.20
C SER A 97 15.59 13.45 5.73
N GLU A 98 15.12 12.51 4.90
CA GLU A 98 15.96 11.46 4.30
C GLU A 98 16.77 11.96 3.09
N LEU A 99 16.50 13.17 2.60
CA LEU A 99 17.21 13.79 1.46
C LEU A 99 18.39 14.68 1.88
N VAL A 100 18.54 14.99 3.16
CA VAL A 100 19.56 15.89 3.74
C VAL A 100 20.59 15.08 4.50
#